data_AF-A0A7V9JIR7-F1
#
_entry.id   AF-A0A7V9JIR7-F1
#
_cell.length_a   1.000
_cell.length_b   1.000
_cell.length_c   1.000
_cell.angle_alpha   90.00
_cell.angle_beta   90.00
_cell.angle_gamma   90.00
#
_symmetry.space_group_name_H-M   'P 1'
#
loop_
_entity.id
_entity.type
_entity.pdbx_description
1 polymer ?
#
loop_
_entity_poly.entity_id
_entity_poly.type
_entity_poly.pdbx_seq_one_letter_code
_entity_poly.pdbx_strand_id
1 'polypeptide(L)'
;MSSIKRFFTDMNATLRGFLIIALVAGVVVVLSLEEVLATVGGLLRIAFFLAIAFFLFLLWREKRGDIETWGERSRKVFYAAIVLAVVDIGAFVGLRPSGRDALAFFLVLGACAYAAVRIWRDEHRYS
;
A
#
# COMPACT_ATOMS: atom_id res chain seq x y z
N MET A 1 39.36 33.66 -9.66
CA MET A 1 38.54 32.95 -10.68
C MET A 1 39.39 32.42 -11.85
N SER A 2 40.62 31.97 -11.64
CA SER A 2 41.51 31.40 -12.69
C SER A 2 41.82 29.91 -12.47
N SER A 3 41.76 29.43 -11.22
CA SER A 3 42.08 28.04 -10.86
C SER A 3 41.10 27.01 -11.41
N ILE A 4 39.80 27.33 -11.46
CA ILE A 4 38.76 26.43 -12.02
C ILE A 4 38.99 26.23 -13.51
N LYS A 5 39.26 27.31 -14.27
CA LYS A 5 39.51 27.20 -15.71
C LYS A 5 40.71 26.30 -15.98
N ARG A 6 41.81 26.46 -15.23
CA ARG A 6 43.04 25.66 -15.41
C ARG A 6 42.84 24.17 -15.12
N PHE A 7 42.09 23.83 -14.06
CA PHE A 7 41.71 22.44 -13.75
C PHE A 7 40.91 21.78 -14.88
N PHE A 8 39.99 22.50 -15.53
CA PHE A 8 39.22 22.01 -16.67
C PHE A 8 40.03 21.89 -17.97
N THR A 9 41.11 22.65 -18.11
CA THR A 9 42.02 22.59 -19.27
C THR A 9 43.04 21.45 -19.13
N ASP A 10 43.49 21.16 -17.91
CA ASP A 10 44.47 20.09 -17.62
C ASP A 10 43.82 18.69 -17.48
N MET A 11 42.50 18.59 -17.39
CA MET A 11 41.76 17.33 -17.33
C MET A 11 41.67 16.61 -18.68
N ASN A 12 41.94 15.30 -18.68
CA ASN A 12 41.74 14.41 -19.84
C ASN A 12 40.34 14.60 -20.46
N ALA A 13 40.29 14.67 -21.80
CA ALA A 13 39.06 14.93 -22.55
C ALA A 13 37.91 13.96 -22.19
N THR A 14 38.25 12.72 -21.86
CA THR A 14 37.31 11.69 -21.40
C THR A 14 36.69 12.01 -20.03
N LEU A 15 37.49 12.44 -19.05
CA LEU A 15 36.99 12.82 -17.73
C LEU A 15 36.08 14.05 -17.79
N ARG A 16 36.42 15.02 -18.64
CA ARG A 16 35.58 16.19 -18.90
C ARG A 16 34.24 15.79 -19.52
N GLY A 17 34.25 14.87 -20.49
CA GLY A 17 33.03 14.31 -21.07
C GLY A 17 32.15 13.60 -20.02
N PHE A 18 32.75 12.74 -19.20
CA PHE A 18 32.04 12.05 -18.11
C PHE A 18 31.40 13.01 -17.11
N LEU A 19 32.09 14.08 -16.71
CA LEU A 19 31.52 15.07 -15.78
C LEU A 19 30.33 15.82 -16.37
N ILE A 20 30.38 16.17 -17.66
CA ILE A 20 29.26 16.82 -18.34
C ILE A 20 28.06 15.87 -18.38
N ILE A 21 28.28 14.60 -18.75
CA ILE A 21 27.22 13.58 -18.77
C ILE A 21 26.63 13.37 -17.38
N ALA A 22 27.48 13.24 -16.35
CA ALA A 22 27.04 13.06 -14.97
C ALA A 22 26.22 14.24 -14.46
N LEU A 23 26.61 15.47 -14.82
CA LEU A 23 25.88 16.68 -14.47
C LEU A 23 24.50 16.69 -15.13
N VAL A 24 24.43 16.43 -16.43
CA VAL A 24 23.15 16.37 -17.16
C VAL A 24 22.25 15.27 -16.60
N ALA A 25 22.80 14.08 -16.35
CA ALA A 25 22.07 12.98 -15.72
C ALA A 25 21.53 13.37 -14.33
N GLY A 26 22.35 14.02 -13.50
CA GLY A 26 21.93 14.51 -12.19
C GLY A 26 20.79 15.51 -12.27
N VAL A 27 20.85 16.46 -13.21
CA VAL A 27 19.77 17.44 -13.45
C VAL A 27 18.48 16.72 -13.85
N VAL A 28 18.55 15.75 -14.77
CA VAL A 28 17.39 14.97 -15.21
C VAL A 28 16.78 14.21 -14.02
N VAL A 29 17.59 13.55 -13.21
CA VAL A 29 17.12 12.79 -12.03
C VAL A 29 16.43 13.71 -11.02
N VAL A 30 17.01 14.87 -10.72
CA VAL A 30 16.43 15.83 -9.77
C VAL A 30 15.11 16.39 -10.29
N LEU A 31 15.03 16.73 -11.58
CA LEU A 31 13.81 17.23 -12.19
C LEU A 31 12.71 16.16 -12.30
N SER A 32 13.08 14.87 -12.44
CA SER A 32 12.14 13.75 -12.55
C SER A 32 11.66 13.20 -11.19
N LEU A 33 12.23 13.68 -10.08
CA LEU A 33 12.00 13.10 -8.75
C LEU A 33 10.51 13.07 -8.35
N GLU A 34 9.77 14.15 -8.64
CA GLU A 34 8.35 14.25 -8.33
C GLU A 34 7.52 13.24 -9.13
N GLU A 35 7.79 13.10 -10.43
CA GLU A 35 7.08 12.18 -11.32
C GLU A 35 7.35 10.72 -10.92
N VAL A 36 8.60 10.39 -10.63
CA VAL A 36 8.98 9.06 -10.13
C VAL A 36 8.28 8.78 -8.81
N LEU A 37 8.30 9.73 -7.87
CA LEU A 37 7.67 9.55 -6.56
C LEU A 37 6.15 9.40 -6.67
N ALA A 38 5.50 10.18 -7.54
CA ALA A 38 4.08 10.09 -7.80
C ALA A 38 3.71 8.73 -8.42
N THR A 39 4.50 8.28 -9.39
CA THR A 39 4.30 6.99 -10.08
C THR A 39 4.52 5.83 -9.13
N VAL A 40 5.68 5.78 -8.46
CA VAL A 40 6.01 4.74 -7.48
C VAL A 40 5.00 4.75 -6.33
N GLY A 41 4.62 5.92 -5.81
CA GLY A 41 3.60 6.06 -4.79
C GLY A 41 2.22 5.53 -5.23
N GLY A 42 1.83 5.81 -6.49
CA GLY A 42 0.62 5.26 -7.09
C GLY A 42 0.65 3.73 -7.19
N LEU A 43 1.74 3.17 -7.72
CA LEU A 43 1.94 1.72 -7.79
C LEU A 43 1.93 1.07 -6.41
N LEU A 44 2.64 1.64 -5.44
CA LEU A 44 2.72 1.10 -4.08
C LEU A 44 1.35 1.11 -3.40
N ARG A 45 0.52 2.13 -3.64
CA ARG A 45 -0.85 2.20 -3.13
C ARG A 45 -1.72 1.08 -3.70
N ILE A 46 -1.62 0.82 -5.00
CA ILE A 46 -2.34 -0.29 -5.67
C ILE A 46 -1.85 -1.64 -5.13
N ALA A 47 -0.53 -1.81 -4.98
CA ALA A 47 0.06 -3.02 -4.43
C ALA A 47 -0.37 -3.28 -2.98
N PHE A 48 -0.42 -2.23 -2.15
CA PHE A 48 -0.89 -2.33 -0.76
C PHE A 48 -2.37 -2.70 -0.68
N PHE A 49 -3.20 -2.11 -1.53
CA PHE A 49 -4.61 -2.49 -1.66
C PHE A 49 -4.76 -3.97 -2.04
N LEU A 50 -4.03 -4.40 -3.08
CA LEU A 50 -4.02 -5.79 -3.53
C LEU A 50 -3.54 -6.74 -2.43
N ALA A 51 -2.51 -6.36 -1.66
CA ALA A 51 -2.00 -7.17 -0.57
C ALA A 51 -3.07 -7.41 0.51
N ILE A 52 -3.81 -6.37 0.92
CA ILE A 52 -4.89 -6.55 1.91
C ILE A 52 -6.05 -7.34 1.31
N ALA A 53 -6.47 -7.04 0.08
CA ALA A 53 -7.53 -7.79 -0.59
C ALA A 53 -7.18 -9.28 -0.70
N PHE A 54 -5.92 -9.58 -1.06
CA PHE A 54 -5.42 -10.94 -1.14
C PHE A 54 -5.35 -11.61 0.24
N PHE A 55 -4.91 -10.89 1.27
CA PHE A 55 -4.92 -11.38 2.65
C PHE A 55 -6.34 -11.74 3.13
N LEU A 56 -7.32 -10.85 2.92
CA LEU A 56 -8.72 -11.13 3.24
C LEU A 56 -9.28 -12.31 2.44
N PHE A 57 -8.89 -12.42 1.17
CA PHE A 57 -9.25 -13.56 0.33
C PHE A 57 -8.66 -14.87 0.86
N LEU A 58 -7.40 -14.89 1.26
CA LEU A 58 -6.76 -16.07 1.86
C LEU A 58 -7.42 -16.45 3.18
N LEU A 59 -7.66 -15.47 4.06
CA LEU A 59 -8.33 -15.68 5.34
C LEU A 59 -9.73 -16.29 5.13
N TRP A 60 -10.50 -15.74 4.20
CA TRP A 60 -11.79 -16.29 3.83
C TRP A 60 -11.65 -17.69 3.23
N ARG A 61 -10.68 -17.91 2.33
CA ARG A 61 -10.48 -19.17 1.63
C ARG A 61 -10.11 -20.31 2.55
N GLU A 62 -9.29 -20.04 3.56
CA GLU A 62 -8.90 -20.99 4.60
C GLU A 62 -10.11 -21.34 5.47
N LYS A 63 -10.88 -20.33 5.90
CA LYS A 63 -12.07 -20.55 6.73
C LYS A 63 -13.30 -21.06 5.98
N ARG A 64 -13.31 -20.99 4.64
CA ARG A 64 -14.47 -21.38 3.81
C ARG A 64 -14.95 -22.81 4.08
N GLY A 65 -14.03 -23.74 4.32
CA GLY A 65 -14.35 -25.14 4.62
C GLY A 65 -15.09 -25.30 5.97
N ASP A 66 -14.68 -24.54 6.98
CA ASP A 66 -15.30 -24.57 8.31
C ASP A 66 -16.62 -23.78 8.35
N ILE A 67 -16.74 -22.70 7.55
CA ILE A 67 -17.93 -21.83 7.55
C ILE A 67 -19.22 -22.57 7.14
N GLU A 68 -19.11 -23.69 6.42
CA GLU A 68 -20.28 -24.50 6.05
C GLU A 68 -20.94 -25.19 7.26
N THR A 69 -20.18 -25.42 8.33
CA THR A 69 -20.71 -26.04 9.57
C THR A 69 -21.21 -25.01 10.58
N TRP A 70 -20.91 -23.72 10.38
CA TRP A 70 -21.29 -22.65 11.31
C TRP A 70 -22.78 -22.32 11.23
N GLY A 71 -23.33 -21.84 12.35
CA GLY A 71 -24.69 -21.29 12.41
C GLY A 71 -24.91 -20.14 11.41
N GLU A 72 -26.13 -20.05 10.87
CA GLU A 72 -26.45 -19.11 9.78
C GLU A 72 -26.20 -17.63 10.14
N ARG A 73 -26.37 -17.26 11.41
CA ARG A 73 -26.07 -15.92 11.93
C ARG A 73 -24.57 -15.62 11.91
N SER A 74 -23.75 -16.54 12.42
CA SER A 74 -22.28 -16.43 12.44
C SER A 74 -21.72 -16.29 11.03
N ARG A 75 -22.22 -17.11 10.11
CA ARG A 75 -21.87 -17.04 8.68
C ARG A 75 -22.17 -15.66 8.09
N LYS A 76 -23.39 -15.15 8.26
CA LYS A 76 -23.79 -13.84 7.70
C LYS A 76 -22.93 -12.69 8.22
N VAL A 77 -22.62 -12.66 9.53
CA VAL A 77 -21.81 -11.58 10.11
C VAL A 77 -20.36 -11.66 9.65
N PHE A 78 -19.78 -12.85 9.51
CA PHE A 78 -18.42 -13.01 8.99
C PHE A 78 -18.29 -12.54 7.54
N TYR A 79 -19.23 -12.92 6.68
CA TYR A 79 -19.28 -12.43 5.30
C TYR A 79 -19.49 -10.92 5.24
N ALA A 80 -20.38 -10.37 6.06
CA ALA A 80 -20.60 -8.92 6.13
C ALA A 80 -19.33 -8.17 6.57
N ALA A 81 -18.60 -8.69 7.56
CA ALA A 81 -17.35 -8.08 8.03
C ALA A 81 -16.26 -8.07 6.95
N ILE A 82 -16.12 -9.15 6.18
CA ILE A 82 -15.16 -9.21 5.07
C ILE A 82 -15.55 -8.20 3.97
N VAL A 83 -16.82 -8.19 3.55
CA VAL A 83 -17.30 -7.27 2.50
C VAL A 83 -17.13 -5.82 2.95
N LEU A 84 -17.50 -5.49 4.20
CA LEU A 84 -17.30 -4.16 4.76
C LEU A 84 -15.83 -3.76 4.80
N ALA A 85 -14.93 -4.66 5.22
CA ALA A 85 -13.49 -4.38 5.21
C ALA A 85 -12.98 -4.07 3.79
N VAL A 86 -13.39 -4.85 2.78
CA VAL A 86 -13.00 -4.61 1.37
C VAL A 86 -13.53 -3.26 0.88
N VAL A 87 -14.79 -2.94 1.17
CA VAL A 87 -15.41 -1.66 0.79
C VAL A 87 -14.72 -0.48 1.46
N ASP A 88 -14.42 -0.60 2.76
CA ASP A 88 -13.78 0.47 3.55
C ASP A 88 -12.36 0.77 3.05
N ILE A 89 -11.56 -0.28 2.77
CA ILE A 89 -10.24 -0.12 2.16
C ILE A 89 -10.35 0.44 0.73
N GLY A 90 -11.30 -0.05 -0.07
CA GLY A 90 -11.54 0.44 -1.42
C GLY A 90 -11.91 1.93 -1.42
N ALA A 91 -12.75 2.36 -0.48
CA ALA A 91 -13.12 3.75 -0.27
C ALA A 91 -11.91 4.60 0.16
N PHE A 92 -11.10 4.13 1.10
CA PHE A 92 -9.89 4.83 1.54
C PHE A 92 -8.86 5.01 0.41
N VAL A 93 -8.73 4.01 -0.46
CA VAL A 93 -7.84 4.07 -1.61
C VAL A 93 -8.40 4.94 -2.74
N GLY A 94 -9.69 4.84 -3.05
CA GLY A 94 -10.33 5.54 -4.17
C GLY A 94 -10.68 7.01 -3.91
N LEU A 95 -11.20 7.32 -2.72
CA LEU A 95 -11.75 8.66 -2.41
C LEU A 95 -10.71 9.63 -1.82
N ARG A 96 -9.48 9.15 -1.55
CA ARG A 96 -8.41 9.88 -0.86
C ARG A 96 -8.92 10.69 0.37
N PRO A 97 -9.63 10.06 1.32
CA PRO A 97 -10.15 10.77 2.48
C PRO A 97 -9.02 11.33 3.33
N SER A 98 -9.24 12.46 4.02
CA SER A 98 -8.21 13.11 4.85
C SER A 98 -8.74 13.49 6.24
N GLY A 99 -7.87 13.51 7.25
CA GLY A 99 -8.23 13.90 8.61
C GLY A 99 -9.14 12.87 9.30
N ARG A 100 -10.39 13.25 9.58
CA ARG A 100 -11.35 12.45 10.37
C ARG A 100 -11.72 11.13 9.70
N ASP A 101 -11.69 11.10 8.37
CA ASP A 101 -12.03 9.91 7.61
C ASP A 101 -10.99 8.80 7.77
N ALA A 102 -9.73 9.14 8.06
CA ALA A 102 -8.71 8.15 8.37
C ALA A 102 -9.00 7.44 9.70
N LEU A 103 -9.51 8.18 10.70
CA LEU A 103 -9.95 7.58 11.96
C LEU A 103 -11.16 6.66 11.75
N ALA A 104 -12.14 7.09 10.93
CA ALA A 104 -13.30 6.27 10.59
C ALA A 104 -12.87 4.94 9.93
N PHE A 105 -11.94 5.00 8.98
CA PHE A 105 -11.34 3.82 8.35
C PHE A 105 -10.73 2.86 9.39
N PHE A 106 -9.84 3.34 10.27
CA PHE A 106 -9.23 2.46 11.27
C PHE A 106 -10.25 1.88 12.26
N LEU A 107 -11.30 2.64 12.62
CA LEU A 107 -12.37 2.16 13.48
C LEU A 107 -13.24 1.09 12.81
N VAL A 108 -13.62 1.29 11.54
CA VAL A 108 -14.41 0.32 10.77
C VAL A 108 -13.62 -0.95 10.53
N LEU A 109 -12.36 -0.82 10.10
CA LEU A 109 -11.46 -1.95 9.91
C LEU A 109 -11.27 -2.73 11.22
N GLY A 110 -11.05 -2.02 12.33
CA GLY A 110 -10.93 -2.60 13.67
C GLY A 110 -12.21 -3.31 14.13
N ALA A 111 -13.38 -2.74 13.86
CA ALA A 111 -14.67 -3.36 14.16
C ALA A 111 -14.90 -4.63 13.34
N CYS A 112 -14.52 -4.64 12.05
CA CYS A 112 -14.61 -5.82 11.20
C CYS A 112 -13.69 -6.94 11.70
N ALA A 113 -12.44 -6.60 12.04
CA ALA A 113 -11.49 -7.55 12.62
C ALA A 113 -12.00 -8.11 13.96
N TYR A 114 -12.53 -7.25 14.83
CA TYR A 114 -13.11 -7.66 16.11
C TYR A 114 -14.29 -8.60 15.93
N ALA A 115 -15.22 -8.28 15.03
CA ALA A 115 -16.37 -9.14 14.74
C ALA A 115 -15.93 -10.52 14.23
N ALA A 116 -14.95 -10.56 13.31
CA ALA A 116 -14.41 -11.81 12.78
C ALA A 116 -13.74 -12.66 13.87
N VAL A 117 -12.89 -12.06 14.71
CA VAL A 117 -12.24 -12.76 15.84
C VAL A 117 -13.27 -13.22 16.85
N ARG A 118 -14.29 -12.41 17.14
CA ARG A 118 -15.32 -12.76 18.13
C ARG A 118 -16.12 -13.97 17.67
N ILE A 119 -16.60 -13.98 16.43
CA ILE A 119 -17.36 -15.11 15.88
C ILE A 119 -16.52 -16.38 15.89
N TRP A 120 -15.24 -16.28 15.50
CA TRP A 120 -14.33 -17.40 15.54
C TRP A 120 -14.18 -17.98 16.96
N ARG A 121 -14.03 -17.10 17.98
CA ARG A 121 -13.95 -17.53 19.39
C ARG A 121 -15.26 -18.12 19.91
N ASP A 122 -16.39 -17.58 19.50
CA ASP A 122 -17.70 -18.09 19.89
C ASP A 122 -17.88 -19.52 19.34
N GLU A 123 -17.58 -19.77 18.06
CA GLU A 123 -17.72 -21.10 17.47
C GLU A 123 -16.71 -22.13 18.04
N HIS A 124 -15.46 -21.73 18.32
CA HIS A 124 -14.43 -22.61 18.90
C HIS A 124 -14.64 -22.91 20.39
N ARG A 125 -15.56 -22.21 21.07
CA ARG A 125 -15.94 -22.53 22.45
C ARG A 125 -17.12 -23.48 22.54
N TYR A 126 -17.83 -23.73 21.43
CA TYR A 126 -18.98 -24.63 21.38
C TYR A 126 -18.66 -26.01 20.77
N SER A 127 -17.40 -26.30 20.40
CA SER A 127 -16.92 -27.66 20.06
C SER A 127 -16.43 -28.43 21.28
#